data_AF-A0A5E4K422-F1
#
_entry.id   AF-A0A5E4K422-F1
#
_cell.length_a   1.000
_cell.length_b   1.000
_cell.length_c   1.000
_cell.angle_alpha   90.00
_cell.angle_beta   90.00
_cell.angle_gamma   90.00
#
_symmetry.space_group_name_H-M   'P 1'
#
loop_
_entity.id
_entity.type
_entity.pdbx_description
1 polymer ?
#
loop_
_entity_poly.entity_id
_entity_poly.type
_entity_poly.pdbx_seq_one_letter_code
_entity_poly.pdbx_strand_id
1 'polypeptide(L)'
;MAIEFTTILICIAIVVILLLVRVKKFKHEIVAMFLIALLLFGVFSVTMAFSGKNVSINDMPGLENAVKIYFSWFGNAVDNVKVITAQAIKMDWRGNKTA
;
A
#
# COMPACT_ATOMS: atom_id res chain seq x y z
N MET A 1 -14.17 -12.79 -10.09
CA MET A 1 -13.75 -11.43 -9.68
C MET A 1 -12.87 -11.40 -8.43
N ALA A 2 -13.35 -11.66 -7.20
CA ALA A 2 -12.46 -11.60 -6.02
C ALA A 2 -11.32 -12.64 -6.07
N ILE A 3 -11.62 -13.86 -6.55
CA ILE A 3 -10.66 -14.97 -6.64
C ILE A 3 -9.51 -14.63 -7.61
N GLU A 4 -9.81 -14.18 -8.83
CA GLU A 4 -8.80 -13.87 -9.86
C GLU A 4 -7.85 -12.74 -9.44
N PHE A 5 -8.40 -11.69 -8.82
CA PHE A 5 -7.61 -10.59 -8.29
C PHE A 5 -6.70 -11.07 -7.14
N THR A 6 -7.24 -11.88 -6.21
CA THR A 6 -6.40 -12.48 -5.14
C THR A 6 -5.33 -13.39 -5.70
N THR A 7 -5.58 -14.11 -6.81
CA THR A 7 -4.59 -14.97 -7.45
C THR A 7 -3.44 -14.17 -8.04
N ILE A 8 -3.71 -13.06 -8.74
CA ILE A 8 -2.66 -12.18 -9.29
C ILE A 8 -1.81 -11.59 -8.16
N LEU A 9 -2.44 -11.19 -7.05
CA LEU A 9 -1.75 -10.63 -5.88
C LEU A 9 -0.86 -11.69 -5.21
N ILE A 10 -1.32 -12.93 -5.10
CA ILE A 10 -0.55 -14.08 -4.62
C ILE A 10 0.63 -14.39 -5.56
N CYS A 11 0.45 -14.30 -6.88
CA CYS A 11 1.54 -14.51 -7.83
C CYS A 11 2.65 -13.46 -7.65
N ILE A 12 2.29 -12.18 -7.49
CA ILE A 12 3.26 -11.10 -7.23
C ILE A 12 3.97 -11.34 -5.89
N ALA A 13 3.22 -11.76 -4.86
CA ALA A 13 3.76 -12.13 -3.55
C ALA A 13 4.85 -13.20 -3.67
N ILE A 14 4.56 -14.28 -4.41
CA ILE A 14 5.47 -15.41 -4.62
C ILE A 14 6.75 -14.96 -5.33
N VAL A 15 6.63 -14.15 -6.38
CA VAL A 15 7.80 -13.62 -7.12
C VAL A 15 8.70 -12.78 -6.22
N VAL A 16 8.10 -11.92 -5.38
CA VAL A 16 8.83 -11.08 -4.42
C VAL A 16 9.55 -11.94 -3.38
N ILE A 17 8.89 -12.97 -2.85
CA ILE A 17 9.50 -13.93 -1.90
C ILE A 17 10.70 -14.66 -2.55
N LEU A 18 10.54 -15.14 -3.78
CA LEU A 18 11.59 -15.85 -4.53
C LEU A 18 12.82 -14.97 -4.80
N LEU A 19 12.60 -13.70 -5.15
CA LEU A 19 13.68 -12.72 -5.33
C LEU A 19 14.47 -12.48 -4.03
N LEU A 20 13.83 -12.64 -2.86
CA LEU A 20 14.41 -12.33 -1.57
C LEU A 20 15.07 -13.51 -0.86
N VAL A 21 14.64 -14.75 -1.13
CA VAL A 21 15.42 -15.96 -0.81
C VAL A 21 16.80 -15.89 -1.47
N ARG A 22 16.90 -15.20 -2.62
CA ARG A 22 18.16 -14.99 -3.33
C ARG A 22 19.05 -13.92 -2.68
N VAL A 23 18.54 -13.07 -1.78
CA VAL A 23 19.30 -12.04 -1.06
C VAL A 23 19.98 -12.65 0.16
N LYS A 24 21.21 -13.11 -0.04
CA LYS A 24 21.92 -14.09 0.80
C LYS A 24 22.53 -13.56 2.12
N LYS A 25 22.27 -12.33 2.59
CA LYS A 25 23.04 -11.75 3.73
C LYS A 25 22.34 -10.76 4.68
N PHE A 26 21.05 -10.46 4.53
CA PHE A 26 20.32 -9.72 5.57
C PHE A 26 19.63 -10.71 6.49
N LYS A 27 19.66 -10.46 7.82
CA LYS A 27 19.03 -11.32 8.85
C LYS A 27 17.64 -11.73 8.35
N HIS A 28 17.50 -12.99 7.92
CA HIS A 28 16.38 -13.47 7.11
C HIS A 28 15.00 -13.17 7.75
N GLU A 29 14.97 -13.05 9.07
CA GLU A 29 13.80 -12.69 9.90
C GLU A 29 13.26 -11.28 9.63
N ILE A 30 14.12 -10.26 9.47
CA ILE A 30 13.68 -8.88 9.22
C ILE A 30 13.11 -8.75 7.81
N VAL A 31 13.76 -9.41 6.84
CA VAL A 31 13.29 -9.43 5.45
C VAL A 31 11.93 -10.12 5.37
N ALA A 32 11.75 -11.25 6.05
CA ALA A 32 10.47 -11.95 6.10
C ALA A 32 9.37 -11.09 6.74
N MET A 33 9.65 -10.41 7.85
CA MET A 33 8.68 -9.54 8.52
C MET A 33 8.31 -8.33 7.66
N PHE A 34 9.29 -7.68 7.04
CA PHE A 34 9.07 -6.58 6.09
C PHE A 34 8.19 -7.03 4.92
N LEU A 35 8.38 -8.25 4.43
CA LEU A 35 7.58 -8.80 3.34
C LEU A 35 6.15 -9.10 3.69
N ILE A 36 5.92 -9.69 4.85
CA ILE A 36 4.57 -9.91 5.35
C ILE A 36 3.86 -8.56 5.48
N ALA A 37 4.54 -7.55 6.05
CA ALA A 37 4.02 -6.21 6.15
C ALA A 37 3.74 -5.58 4.77
N LEU A 38 4.65 -5.73 3.80
CA LEU A 38 4.49 -5.23 2.44
C LEU A 38 3.30 -5.88 1.72
N LEU A 39 3.10 -7.18 1.92
CA LEU A 39 1.96 -7.92 1.36
C LEU A 39 0.63 -7.46 1.94
N LEU A 40 0.56 -7.36 3.26
CA LEU A 40 -0.62 -6.86 3.96
C LEU A 40 -0.92 -5.43 3.52
N PHE A 41 0.11 -4.58 3.43
CA PHE A 41 -0.02 -3.22 2.95
C PHE A 41 -0.52 -3.16 1.50
N GLY A 42 -0.02 -4.01 0.60
CA GLY A 42 -0.46 -4.06 -0.80
C GLY A 42 -1.92 -4.48 -0.97
N VAL A 43 -2.37 -5.52 -0.24
CA VAL A 43 -3.78 -5.93 -0.25
C VAL A 43 -4.67 -4.82 0.30
N PHE A 44 -4.27 -4.23 1.43
CA PHE A 44 -5.00 -3.13 2.06
C PHE A 44 -5.08 -1.91 1.15
N SER A 45 -3.96 -1.48 0.56
CA SER A 45 -3.90 -0.28 -0.28
C SER A 45 -4.77 -0.42 -1.53
N VAL A 46 -4.73 -1.57 -2.20
CA VAL A 46 -5.55 -1.79 -3.40
C VAL A 46 -7.03 -1.87 -3.04
N THR A 47 -7.39 -2.55 -1.95
CA THR A 47 -8.78 -2.63 -1.47
C THR A 47 -9.33 -1.24 -1.17
N MET A 48 -8.54 -0.38 -0.52
CA MET A 48 -8.93 0.99 -0.23
C MET A 48 -9.00 1.86 -1.49
N ALA A 49 -8.03 1.74 -2.40
CA ALA A 49 -7.98 2.53 -3.63
C ALA A 49 -9.17 2.26 -4.57
N PHE A 50 -9.64 1.01 -4.62
CA PHE A 50 -10.74 0.60 -5.49
C PHE A 50 -12.09 0.48 -4.77
N SER A 51 -12.15 0.81 -3.48
CA SER A 51 -13.40 0.80 -2.73
C SER A 51 -14.46 1.69 -3.38
N GLY A 52 -15.64 1.12 -3.65
CA GLY A 52 -16.75 1.81 -4.31
C GLY A 52 -16.54 2.11 -5.80
N LYS A 53 -15.48 1.58 -6.44
CA LYS A 53 -15.21 1.77 -7.88
C LYS A 53 -15.34 0.44 -8.62
N ASN A 54 -16.00 0.48 -9.78
CA ASN A 54 -16.09 -0.68 -10.66
C ASN A 54 -14.90 -0.64 -11.63
N VAL A 55 -13.85 -1.40 -11.33
CA VAL A 55 -12.60 -1.42 -12.11
C VAL A 55 -12.49 -2.73 -12.87
N SER A 56 -12.54 -2.65 -14.21
CA SER A 56 -12.16 -3.77 -15.08
C SER A 56 -10.66 -3.77 -15.29
N ILE A 57 -10.02 -4.93 -15.20
CA ILE A 57 -8.59 -5.13 -15.54
C ILE A 57 -8.40 -6.19 -16.63
N ASN A 58 -9.49 -6.60 -17.27
CA ASN A 58 -9.49 -7.69 -18.25
C ASN A 58 -8.98 -7.26 -19.63
N ASP A 59 -8.78 -5.96 -19.81
CA ASP A 59 -8.40 -5.32 -21.06
C ASP A 59 -7.39 -4.20 -20.80
N MET A 60 -6.58 -3.88 -21.82
CA MET A 60 -5.51 -2.88 -21.70
C MET A 60 -6.01 -1.50 -21.21
N PRO A 61 -7.16 -0.97 -21.69
CA PRO A 61 -7.71 0.28 -21.17
C PRO A 61 -8.13 0.20 -19.71
N GLY A 62 -8.72 -0.92 -19.29
CA GLY A 62 -9.10 -1.18 -17.91
C GLY A 62 -7.89 -1.19 -16.97
N LEU A 63 -6.80 -1.84 -17.38
CA LEU A 63 -5.54 -1.85 -16.64
C LEU A 63 -4.95 -0.45 -16.49
N GLU A 64 -4.91 0.34 -17.56
CA GLU A 64 -4.42 1.73 -17.51
C GLU A 64 -5.25 2.56 -16.51
N ASN A 65 -6.56 2.42 -16.55
CA ASN A 65 -7.46 3.10 -15.62
C ASN A 65 -7.23 2.66 -14.17
N ALA A 66 -7.07 1.36 -13.91
CA ALA A 66 -6.77 0.82 -12.59
C ALA A 66 -5.46 1.39 -12.02
N VAL A 67 -4.41 1.46 -12.85
CA VAL A 67 -3.11 2.06 -12.48
C VAL A 67 -3.27 3.53 -12.13
N LYS A 68 -3.96 4.32 -12.97
CA LYS A 68 -4.21 5.75 -12.69
C LYS A 68 -4.97 5.95 -11.39
N ILE A 69 -6.01 5.16 -11.14
CA ILE A 69 -6.80 5.23 -9.90
C ILE A 69 -5.91 4.91 -8.69
N TYR A 70 -5.12 3.84 -8.75
CA TYR A 70 -4.26 3.43 -7.66
C TYR A 70 -3.22 4.50 -7.32
N PHE A 71 -2.49 5.00 -8.32
CA PHE A 71 -1.46 6.02 -8.09
C PHE A 71 -2.05 7.38 -7.68
N SER A 72 -3.24 7.74 -8.18
CA SER A 72 -3.94 8.94 -7.71
C SER A 72 -4.33 8.81 -6.23
N TRP A 73 -4.91 7.68 -5.82
CA TRP A 73 -5.23 7.42 -4.42
C TRP A 73 -3.97 7.44 -3.55
N PHE A 74 -2.89 6.80 -4.00
CA PHE A 74 -1.64 6.75 -3.27
C PHE A 74 -1.02 8.14 -3.09
N GLY A 75 -1.01 8.96 -4.14
CA GLY A 75 -0.56 10.36 -4.08
C GLY A 75 -1.34 11.15 -3.03
N ASN A 76 -2.67 11.06 -3.06
CA ASN A 76 -3.53 11.70 -2.06
C ASN A 76 -3.26 11.20 -0.63
N ALA A 77 -3.01 9.90 -0.46
CA ALA A 77 -2.68 9.33 0.84
C ALA A 77 -1.37 9.90 1.40
N VAL A 78 -0.33 10.02 0.55
CA VAL A 78 0.95 10.64 0.93
C VAL A 78 0.78 12.12 1.26
N ASP A 79 0.02 12.86 0.46
CA ASP A 79 -0.26 14.28 0.72
C ASP A 79 -1.01 14.46 2.05
N ASN A 80 -1.99 13.60 2.34
CA ASN A 80 -2.70 13.63 3.62
C ASN A 80 -1.77 13.37 4.80
N VAL A 81 -0.89 12.37 4.72
CA VAL A 81 0.11 12.10 5.77
C VAL A 81 1.00 13.31 5.96
N LYS A 82 1.51 13.91 4.88
CA LYS A 82 2.33 15.12 4.93
C LYS A 82 1.59 16.28 5.62
N VAL A 83 0.33 16.51 5.28
CA VAL A 83 -0.49 17.58 5.88
C VAL A 83 -0.69 17.32 7.37
N ILE A 84 -1.07 16.09 7.76
CA ILE A 84 -1.27 15.72 9.17
C ILE A 84 0.04 15.89 9.95
N THR A 85 1.16 15.40 9.42
CA THR A 85 2.48 15.57 10.05
C THR A 85 2.85 17.04 10.19
N ALA A 86 2.63 17.85 9.15
CA ALA A 86 2.91 19.29 9.19
C ALA A 86 2.03 20.02 10.21
N GLN A 87 0.76 19.64 10.35
CA GLN A 87 -0.13 20.19 11.37
C GLN A 87 0.29 19.75 12.78
N ALA A 88 0.66 18.49 12.97
CA ALA A 88 1.14 17.96 14.25
C ALA A 88 2.42 18.69 14.71
N ILE A 89 3.35 19.00 13.81
CA ILE A 89 4.56 19.78 14.14
C ILE A 89 4.20 21.21 14.59
N LYS A 90 3.18 21.82 13.99
CA LYS A 90 2.72 23.19 14.32
C LYS A 90 1.88 23.26 15.59
N MET A 91 1.43 22.13 16.11
CA MET A 91 0.60 22.09 17.31
C MET A 91 1.41 22.55 18.52
N ASP A 92 0.85 23.45 19.33
CA ASP A 92 1.43 23.76 20.64
C ASP A 92 1.13 22.59 21.58
N TRP A 93 2.14 21.76 21.80
CA TRP A 93 2.06 20.60 22.68
C TRP A 93 2.13 20.99 24.17
N ARG A 94 2.32 22.28 24.50
CA ARG A 94 2.15 22.78 25.87
C ARG A 94 0.67 22.73 26.19
N GLY A 95 0.23 21.60 26.75
CA GLY A 95 -1.16 21.32 27.07
C GLY A 95 -1.87 22.50 27.71
N ASN A 96 -3.14 22.69 27.36
CA ASN A 96 -3.97 23.78 27.83
C ASN A 96 -3.98 23.80 29.37
N LYS A 97 -3.25 24.75 29.98
CA LYS A 97 -3.34 25.01 31.41
C LYS A 97 -4.60 25.85 31.67
N THR A 98 -5.76 25.27 31.43
CA THR A 98 -7.00 25.74 32.08
C THR A 98 -6.88 25.34 33.55
N ALA A 99 -6.46 26.30 34.36
CA ALA A 99 -6.55 26.26 35.82
C ALA A 99 -8.01 26.39 36.27
#